data_AF-M4YNN5-F1
#
_entry.id   AF-M4YNN5-F1
#
_cell.length_a   1.000
_cell.length_b   1.000
_cell.length_c   1.000
_cell.angle_alpha   90.00
_cell.angle_beta   90.00
_cell.angle_gamma   90.00
#
_symmetry.space_group_name_H-M   'P 1'
#
loop_
_entity.id
_entity.type
_entity.pdbx_description
1 polymer ?
#
loop_
_entity_poly.entity_id
_entity_poly.type
_entity_poly.pdbx_seq_one_letter_code
_entity_poly.pdbx_strand_id
1 'polypeptide(L)' 'MLSQHPCYNEDAHTKFARMHVPVAPKCNIQCNYCNRKYDCSNESRPGVTSEVLTP' A
#
# COMPACT_ATOMS: atom_id res chain seq x y z
N MET A 1 11.39 -15.34 -9.24
CA MET A 1 10.83 -14.06 -8.74
C MET A 1 9.73 -14.25 -7.71
N LEU A 2 8.76 -15.16 -7.88
CA LEU A 2 7.70 -15.39 -6.87
C LEU A 2 8.26 -15.79 -5.49
N SER A 3 9.30 -16.63 -5.45
CA SER A 3 9.90 -17.15 -4.20
C SER A 3 10.54 -16.08 -3.32
N GLN A 4 10.79 -14.88 -3.84
CA GLN A 4 11.37 -13.75 -3.08
C GLN A 4 10.33 -12.66 -2.77
N HIS A 5 9.13 -12.75 -3.35
CA HIS A 5 8.14 -11.70 -3.18
C HIS A 5 7.37 -11.88 -1.86
N PRO A 6 7.45 -10.92 -0.92
CA PRO A 6 6.95 -11.11 0.45
C PRO A 6 5.44 -11.32 0.56
N CYS A 7 4.66 -10.97 -0.46
CA CYS A 7 3.20 -11.17 -0.45
C CYS A 7 2.74 -12.47 -1.11
N TYR A 8 3.63 -13.21 -1.77
CA TYR A 8 3.28 -14.44 -2.49
C TYR A 8 3.99 -15.68 -1.95
N ASN A 9 4.91 -15.53 -1.00
CA ASN A 9 5.61 -16.62 -0.36
C ASN A 9 5.80 -16.32 1.14
N GLU A 10 5.35 -17.23 1.99
CA GLU A 10 5.42 -17.11 3.45
C GLU A 10 6.87 -17.05 3.97
N ASP A 11 7.77 -17.88 3.43
CA ASP A 11 9.19 -17.85 3.77
C ASP A 11 9.87 -16.54 3.38
N ALA A 12 9.35 -15.86 2.35
CA ALA A 12 9.85 -14.57 1.88
C ALA A 12 9.35 -13.40 2.72
N HIS A 13 8.18 -13.52 3.36
CA HIS A 13 7.56 -12.45 4.15
C HIS A 13 8.44 -11.98 5.31
N THR A 14 9.29 -12.87 5.84
CA THR A 14 10.21 -12.56 6.95
C THR A 14 11.61 -12.15 6.50
N LYS A 15 11.94 -12.30 5.21
CA LYS A 15 13.30 -12.10 4.66
C LYS A 15 13.42 -10.92 3.72
N PHE A 16 12.33 -10.56 3.03
CA PHE A 16 12.33 -9.52 2.01
C PHE A 16 11.27 -8.47 2.31
N ALA A 17 11.56 -7.21 1.97
CA ALA A 17 10.66 -6.09 2.18
C ALA A 17 10.18 -5.53 0.84
N ARG A 18 9.02 -4.86 0.86
CA ARG A 18 8.53 -4.04 -0.24
C ARG A 18 8.10 -2.67 0.29
N MET A 19 8.23 -1.64 -0.52
CA MET A 19 7.74 -0.30 -0.21
C MET A 19 6.69 0.12 -1.24
N HIS A 20 5.66 0.83 -0.78
CA HIS A 20 4.67 1.46 -1.65
C HIS A 20 5.01 2.93 -1.80
N VAL A 21 4.91 3.44 -3.03
CA VAL A 21 5.19 4.84 -3.35
C VAL A 21 3.88 5.53 -3.73
N PRO A 22 3.45 6.57 -3.00
CA PRO A 22 2.16 7.22 -3.21
C PRO A 22 2.19 8.16 -4.42
N VAL A 23 1.95 7.63 -5.62
CA VAL A 23 1.90 8.41 -6.88
C VAL A 23 0.49 8.48 -7.49
N ALA A 24 -0.48 7.76 -6.92
CA ALA A 24 -1.81 7.58 -7.49
C ALA A 24 -2.93 8.10 -6.57
N PRO A 25 -3.25 9.41 -6.59
CA PRO A 25 -4.20 10.02 -5.66
C PRO A 25 -5.69 9.83 -6.03
N LYS A 26 -5.99 9.27 -7.20
CA LYS A 26 -7.37 9.18 -7.72
C LYS A 26 -7.77 7.73 -8.01
N CYS A 27 -8.99 7.39 -7.59
CA CYS A 27 -9.68 6.16 -7.98
C CYS A 27 -10.86 6.47 -8.91
N ASN A 28 -11.14 5.57 -9.85
CA ASN A 28 -12.25 5.66 -10.79
C ASN A 28 -13.57 5.09 -10.24
N ILE A 29 -13.52 4.33 -9.15
CA ILE A 29 -14.68 3.74 -8.47
C ILE A 29 -14.73 4.13 -6.99
N GLN A 30 -15.88 3.96 -6.35
CA GLN A 30 -16.07 4.21 -4.93
C GLN A 30 -16.59 2.93 -4.25
N CYS A 31 -15.77 2.32 -3.40
CA CYS A 31 -16.19 1.16 -2.60
C CYS A 31 -17.01 1.62 -1.38
N ASN A 32 -17.92 0.78 -0.89
CA ASN A 32 -18.76 1.09 0.28
C ASN A 32 -17.98 1.27 1.59
N TYR A 33 -16.78 0.69 1.68
CA TYR A 33 -15.92 0.74 2.86
C TYR A 33 -14.75 1.74 2.74
N CYS A 34 -14.65 2.47 1.63
CA CYS A 34 -13.56 3.42 1.39
C CYS A 34 -14.02 4.84 1.74
N ASN A 35 -13.24 5.58 2.53
CA ASN A 35 -13.46 7.01 2.72
C ASN A 35 -12.28 7.80 2.15
N ARG A 36 -12.51 8.51 1.03
CA ARG A 36 -11.48 9.29 0.30
C ARG A 36 -10.92 10.50 1.05
N LYS A 37 -11.47 10.83 2.23
CA LYS A 37 -10.86 11.81 3.13
C LYS A 37 -9.59 11.28 3.80
N TYR A 38 -9.35 9.97 3.75
CA TYR A 38 -8.21 9.30 4.33
C TYR A 38 -7.54 8.42 3.27
N ASP A 39 -6.20 8.37 3.26
CA ASP A 39 -5.45 7.57 2.29
C ASP A 39 -5.80 6.08 2.38
N CYS A 40 -5.95 5.59 3.60
CA CYS A 40 -6.50 4.28 3.90
C CYS A 40 -7.18 4.31 5.26
N SER A 41 -8.52 4.26 5.29
CA SER A 41 -9.30 4.34 6.54
C SER A 41 -8.97 3.23 7.55
N ASN A 42 -8.31 2.15 7.11
CA ASN A 42 -7.98 1.00 7.91
C ASN A 42 -6.45 0.76 8.06
N GLU A 43 -5.60 1.66 7.56
CA GLU A 43 -4.13 1.56 7.70
C GLU A 43 -3.54 2.82 8.34
N SER A 44 -4.11 3.25 9.47
CA SER A 44 -3.47 4.25 10.35
C SER A 44 -2.33 3.61 11.15
N ARG A 45 -1.32 3.07 10.46
CA ARG A 45 -0.12 2.49 11.07
C ARG A 45 1.10 3.38 10.83
N PRO A 46 2.07 3.41 11.76
CA PRO A 46 3.34 4.11 11.55
C PRO A 46 4.03 3.63 10.27
N GLY A 47 4.60 4.56 9.50
CA GLY A 47 5.33 4.27 8.26
C GLY A 47 4.52 4.38 6.96
N VAL A 48 3.27 4.85 7.02
CA VAL A 48 2.48 5.26 5.85
C VAL A 48 2.57 6.77 5.71
N THR A 49 2.78 7.27 4.49
CA THR A 49 2.82 8.71 4.18
C THR A 49 1.61 9.14 3.36
N SER A 50 1.10 10.33 3.66
CA SER A 50 0.03 11.01 2.92
C SER A 50 0.55 11.95 1.83
N GLU A 51 1.86 12.19 1.78
CA GLU A 51 2.45 13.06 0.78
C GLU A 51 2.48 12.34 -0.58
N VAL A 52 1.86 12.94 -1.59
CA VAL A 52 1.82 12.39 -2.95
C VAL A 52 3.08 12.81 -3.70
N LEU A 53 3.84 11.83 -4.19
CA LEU A 53 5.07 12.07 -4.94
C LEU A 53 4.80 12.24 -6.45
N THR A 54 5.63 13.04 -7.11
CA THR A 54 5.66 13.13 -8.56
C THR A 54 6.51 11.99 -9.14
N PRO A 55 6.03 11.26 -10.16
CA PRO A 55 6.77 10.18 -10.81
C PRO A 55 7.96 10.67 -11.63
#